data_AF-A0A7C3P636-F1
#
_entry.id   AF-A0A7C3P636-F1
#
_cell.length_a   1.000
_cell.length_b   1.000
_cell.length_c   1.000
_cell.angle_alpha   90.00
_cell.angle_beta   90.00
_cell.angle_gamma   90.00
#
_symmetry.space_group_name_H-M   'P 1'
#
loop_
_entity.id
_entity.type
_entity.pdbx_description
1 polymer ?
#
loop_
_entity_poly.entity_id
_entity_poly.type
_entity_poly.pdbx_seq_one_letter_code
_entity_poly.pdbx_strand_id
1 'polypeptide(L)'
;MVLVRPSRYTHKLIEETGEFTVNIVPPQLKDVVQYCGTVSGRDHDKFKERKLTAIPSEKVKTPIIKECILHFECRVVNKNDLVPSELEKSIVSNLYPKGDFHRVYFGEILACQHEV
;
A
#
# COMPACT_ATOMS: atom_id res chain seq x y z
N MET A 1 -6.84 2.33 -7.66
CA MET A 1 -7.11 1.08 -6.90
C MET A 1 -5.79 0.54 -6.38
N VAL A 2 -5.80 -0.21 -5.27
CA VAL A 2 -4.61 -0.93 -4.76
C VAL A 2 -4.98 -2.36 -4.41
N LEU A 3 -4.10 -3.32 -4.72
CA LEU A 3 -4.29 -4.74 -4.41
C LEU A 3 -3.41 -5.10 -3.23
N VAL A 4 -4.00 -5.53 -2.12
CA VAL A 4 -3.28 -5.81 -0.88
C VAL A 4 -3.70 -7.18 -0.36
N ARG A 5 -2.74 -8.07 -0.09
CA ARG A 5 -3.03 -9.36 0.54
C ARG A 5 -3.32 -9.17 2.03
N PRO A 6 -4.24 -9.96 2.63
CA PRO A 6 -4.47 -9.98 4.08
C PRO A 6 -3.21 -10.21 4.92
N SER A 7 -2.23 -10.93 4.37
CA SER A 7 -0.94 -11.20 5.00
C SER A 7 -0.05 -9.96 5.15
N ARG A 8 -0.29 -8.87 4.39
CA ARG A 8 0.50 -7.63 4.47
C ARG A 8 0.04 -6.77 5.65
N TYR A 9 0.99 -6.14 6.34
CA TYR A 9 0.67 -5.25 7.46
C TYR A 9 -0.26 -4.11 7.05
N THR A 10 -0.01 -3.55 5.86
CA THR A 10 -0.83 -2.49 5.25
C THR A 10 -2.31 -2.86 5.13
N HIS A 11 -2.67 -4.14 4.92
CA HIS A 11 -4.08 -4.54 4.88
C HIS A 11 -4.79 -4.22 6.19
N LYS A 12 -4.18 -4.58 7.33
CA LYS A 12 -4.72 -4.26 8.65
C LYS A 12 -4.91 -2.75 8.81
N LEU A 13 -3.89 -1.96 8.44
CA LEU A 13 -3.95 -0.50 8.55
C LEU A 13 -5.07 0.10 7.70
N ILE A 14 -5.22 -0.32 6.45
CA ILE A 14 -6.29 0.17 5.55
C ILE A 14 -7.68 -0.21 6.11
N GLU A 15 -7.85 -1.42 6.63
CA GLU A 15 -9.12 -1.85 7.23
C GLU A 15 -9.45 -1.05 8.51
N GLU A 16 -8.45 -0.64 9.29
CA GLU A 16 -8.62 0.14 10.53
C GLU A 16 -8.88 1.63 10.26
N THR A 17 -8.18 2.21 9.27
CA THR A 17 -8.24 3.65 9.00
C THR A 17 -9.27 4.02 7.94
N GLY A 18 -9.58 3.12 7.01
CA GLY A 18 -10.36 3.44 5.81
C GLY A 18 -9.66 4.38 4.84
N GLU A 19 -8.35 4.58 4.99
CA GLU A 19 -7.55 5.55 4.25
C GLU A 19 -6.19 4.96 3.85
N PHE A 20 -5.62 5.46 2.77
CA PHE A 20 -4.24 5.15 2.37
C PHE A 20 -3.63 6.27 1.54
N THR A 21 -2.30 6.36 1.53
CA THR A 21 -1.57 7.24 0.60
C THR A 21 -0.84 6.41 -0.45
N VAL A 22 -0.82 6.89 -1.69
CA VAL A 22 -0.02 6.33 -2.78
C VAL A 22 1.09 7.32 -3.09
N ASN A 23 2.34 6.90 -2.90
CA ASN A 23 3.51 7.75 -3.03
C ASN A 23 4.30 7.33 -4.27
N ILE A 24 4.47 8.24 -5.22
CA ILE A 24 5.22 8.02 -6.46
C ILE A 24 6.70 8.25 -6.16
N VAL A 25 7.46 7.16 -6.22
CA VAL A 25 8.85 7.14 -5.80
C VAL A 25 9.77 7.51 -6.95
N PRO A 26 10.74 8.43 -6.77
CA PRO A 26 11.71 8.75 -7.81
C PRO A 26 12.68 7.56 -8.05
N PRO A 27 13.28 7.43 -9.25
CA PRO A 27 14.13 6.30 -9.60
C PRO A 27 15.31 6.04 -8.63
N GLN A 28 15.83 7.10 -8.00
CA GLN A 28 16.95 7.06 -7.08
C GLN A 28 16.63 6.29 -5.78
N LEU A 29 15.35 6.09 -5.46
CA LEU A 29 14.89 5.37 -4.26
C LEU A 29 14.39 3.95 -4.58
N LYS A 30 14.79 3.38 -5.72
CA LYS A 30 14.43 2.00 -6.11
C LYS A 30 14.74 0.97 -5.01
N ASP A 31 15.88 1.09 -4.34
CA ASP A 31 16.28 0.17 -3.27
C ASP A 31 15.36 0.26 -2.04
N VAL A 32 14.83 1.46 -1.77
CA VAL A 32 13.83 1.66 -0.72
C VAL A 32 12.53 0.94 -1.07
N VAL A 33 12.07 1.05 -2.33
CA VAL A 33 10.86 0.35 -2.80
C VAL A 33 11.02 -1.15 -2.64
N GLN A 34 12.16 -1.69 -3.08
CA GLN A 34 12.47 -3.10 -2.95
C GLN A 34 12.43 -3.54 -1.48
N TYR A 35 13.09 -2.79 -0.60
CA TYR A 35 13.08 -3.09 0.83
C TYR A 35 11.68 -3.08 1.44
N CYS A 36 10.91 -2.02 1.15
CA CYS A 36 9.55 -1.87 1.65
C CYS A 36 8.60 -2.96 1.14
N GLY A 37 8.87 -3.55 -0.03
CA GLY A 37 8.15 -4.71 -0.56
C GLY A 37 8.55 -6.06 0.05
N THR A 38 9.79 -6.18 0.52
CA THR A 38 10.36 -7.42 1.06
C THR A 38 10.04 -7.65 2.54
N VAL A 39 10.20 -6.63 3.40
CA VAL A 39 10.00 -6.79 4.85
C VAL A 39 8.61 -6.36 5.31
N SER A 40 8.16 -6.84 6.47
CA SER A 40 6.85 -6.48 7.05
C SER A 40 6.98 -5.33 8.04
N GLY A 41 6.07 -4.35 7.98
CA GLY A 41 6.00 -3.28 8.98
C GLY A 41 5.49 -3.73 10.36
N ARG A 42 5.12 -5.02 10.51
CA ARG A 42 4.82 -5.61 11.84
C ARG A 42 6.08 -5.71 12.70
N ASP A 43 7.21 -6.01 12.05
CA ASP A 43 8.45 -6.39 12.71
C ASP A 43 9.57 -5.37 12.47
N HIS A 44 9.36 -4.45 11.52
CA HIS A 44 10.34 -3.46 11.08
C HIS A 44 9.77 -2.05 11.07
N ASP A 45 10.56 -1.11 11.58
CA ASP A 45 10.32 0.32 11.37
C ASP A 45 10.98 0.76 10.07
N LYS A 46 10.24 0.60 8.97
CA LYS A 46 10.72 0.91 7.62
C LYS A 46 11.11 2.38 7.46
N PHE A 47 10.42 3.30 8.15
CA PHE A 47 10.74 4.72 8.05
C PHE A 47 12.11 5.00 8.65
N LYS A 48 12.35 4.50 9.86
CA LYS A 48 13.64 4.65 10.53
C LYS A 48 14.77 3.92 9.79
N GLU A 49 14.54 2.68 9.37
CA GLU A 49 15.55 1.84 8.71
C GLU A 49 15.96 2.37 7.32
N ARG A 50 15.05 3.07 6.62
CA ARG A 50 15.31 3.65 5.30
C ARG A 50 15.40 5.17 5.28
N LYS A 51 15.46 5.80 6.47
CA LYS A 51 15.57 7.26 6.62
C LYS A 51 14.50 8.01 5.83
N LEU A 52 13.27 7.49 5.86
CA LEU A 52 12.11 8.13 5.24
C LEU A 52 11.46 9.07 6.23
N THR A 53 10.95 10.18 5.72
CA THR A 53 10.29 11.19 6.54
C THR A 53 8.78 11.12 6.32
N ALA A 54 8.05 10.76 7.37
CA ALA A 54 6.59 10.84 7.37
C ALA A 54 6.17 12.31 7.54
N ILE A 55 5.33 12.81 6.64
CA ILE A 55 4.73 14.15 6.72
C ILE A 55 3.20 14.01 6.85
N PRO A 56 2.54 14.84 7.67
CA PRO A 56 1.09 14.88 7.74
C PRO A 56 0.46 15.13 6.37
N SER A 57 -0.61 14.39 6.09
CA SER A 57 -1.48 14.63 4.94
C SER A 57 -2.42 15.82 5.14
N GLU A 58 -2.96 16.33 4.04
CA GLU A 58 -3.89 17.48 4.04
C GLU A 58 -5.35 17.08 4.30
N LYS A 59 -5.79 15.94 3.77
CA LYS A 59 -7.18 15.47 3.75
C LYS A 59 -7.40 14.16 4.48
N VAL A 60 -6.34 13.38 4.71
CA VAL A 60 -6.39 12.09 5.42
C VAL A 60 -5.45 12.08 6.62
N LYS A 61 -5.62 11.13 7.54
CA LYS A 61 -4.73 10.96 8.71
C LYS A 61 -3.49 10.14 8.39
N THR A 62 -3.56 9.33 7.34
CA THR A 62 -2.43 8.50 6.90
C THR A 62 -1.33 9.39 6.31
N PRO A 63 -0.07 9.30 6.76
CA PRO A 63 0.99 10.20 6.30
C PRO A 63 1.43 9.94 4.87
N ILE A 64 2.08 10.93 4.27
CA ILE A 64 2.85 10.82 3.02
C ILE A 64 4.35 10.69 3.31
N ILE A 65 5.12 10.28 2.31
CA ILE A 65 6.57 10.08 2.41
C ILE A 65 7.27 11.24 1.70
N LYS A 66 7.94 12.13 2.44
CA LYS A 66 8.58 13.36 1.90
C LYS A 66 9.42 13.12 0.66
N GLU A 67 10.19 12.04 0.63
CA GLU A 67 11.17 11.77 -0.41
C GLU A 67 10.55 11.30 -1.74
N CYS A 68 9.22 11.21 -1.82
CA CYS A 68 8.48 10.88 -3.04
C CYS A 68 8.09 12.15 -3.81
N ILE A 69 7.90 12.04 -5.13
CA ILE A 69 7.67 13.20 -6.01
C ILE A 69 6.19 13.58 -6.15
N LEU A 70 5.29 12.63 -5.88
CA LEU A 70 3.84 12.84 -5.96
C LEU A 70 3.14 11.96 -4.93
N HIS A 71 2.09 12.49 -4.31
CA HIS A 71 1.31 11.78 -3.30
C HIS A 71 -0.17 11.89 -3.60
N PHE A 72 -0.86 10.75 -3.60
CA PHE A 72 -2.32 10.71 -3.62
C PHE A 72 -2.82 10.33 -2.25
N GLU A 73 -3.72 11.15 -1.73
CA GLU A 73 -4.42 10.91 -0.48
C GLU A 73 -5.77 10.28 -0.78
N CYS A 74 -5.99 9.05 -0.31
CA CYS A 74 -7.14 8.27 -0.72
C CYS A 74 -8.01 7.87 0.48
N ARG A 75 -9.32 8.01 0.31
CA ARG A 75 -10.33 7.38 1.16
C ARG A 75 -10.89 6.14 0.48
N VAL A 76 -11.00 5.03 1.19
CA VAL A 76 -11.60 3.80 0.66
C VAL A 76 -13.10 4.03 0.45
N VAL A 77 -13.56 3.82 -0.78
CA VAL A 77 -14.98 3.92 -1.16
C VAL A 77 -15.59 2.57 -1.50
N ASN A 78 -14.78 1.59 -1.88
CA ASN A 78 -15.22 0.21 -2.06
C ASN A 78 -14.06 -0.77 -1.84
N LYS A 79 -14.38 -2.03 -1.53
CA LYS A 79 -13.42 -3.13 -1.50
C LYS A 79 -14.04 -4.42 -2.03
N ASN A 80 -13.30 -5.14 -2.87
CA ASN A 80 -13.72 -6.43 -3.42
C ASN A 80 -12.65 -7.48 -3.16
N ASP A 81 -13.08 -8.68 -2.80
CA ASP A 81 -12.18 -9.84 -2.68
C ASP A 81 -12.05 -10.56 -4.01
N LEU A 82 -10.85 -11.07 -4.31
CA LEU A 82 -10.70 -12.04 -5.39
C LEU A 82 -11.45 -13.32 -5.02
N VAL A 83 -12.30 -13.80 -5.93
CA VAL A 83 -13.06 -15.03 -5.77
C VAL A 83 -12.20 -16.21 -6.26
N PRO A 84 -11.67 -17.08 -5.37
CA PRO A 84 -10.69 -18.09 -5.78
C PRO A 84 -11.22 -19.10 -6.79
N SER A 85 -12.52 -19.39 -6.75
CA SER A 85 -13.18 -20.32 -7.68
C SER A 85 -13.28 -19.77 -9.10
N GLU A 86 -13.10 -18.46 -9.30
CA GLU A 86 -13.11 -17.80 -10.62
C GLU A 86 -11.71 -17.69 -11.23
N LEU A 87 -10.66 -18.10 -10.50
CA LEU A 87 -9.28 -18.07 -10.99
C LEU A 87 -8.88 -19.40 -11.62
N GLU A 88 -8.01 -19.36 -12.64
CA GLU A 88 -7.37 -20.56 -13.15
C GLU A 88 -6.58 -21.27 -12.04
N LYS A 89 -6.68 -22.61 -12.01
CA LYS A 89 -6.00 -23.43 -10.99
C LYS A 89 -4.49 -23.19 -10.94
N SER A 90 -3.87 -22.94 -12.09
CA SER A 90 -2.45 -22.61 -12.24
C SER A 90 -2.08 -21.29 -11.53
N ILE A 91 -2.94 -20.28 -11.61
CA ILE A 91 -2.77 -18.99 -10.92
C ILE A 91 -2.85 -19.20 -9.42
N VAL A 92 -3.85 -19.97 -8.96
CA VAL A 92 -4.02 -20.28 -7.54
C VAL A 92 -2.79 -21.01 -7.00
N SER A 93 -2.31 -22.05 -7.67
CA SER A 93 -1.17 -22.85 -7.22
C SER A 93 0.14 -22.05 -7.21
N ASN A 94 0.37 -21.19 -8.21
CA ASN A 94 1.66 -20.51 -8.38
C ASN A 94 1.76 -19.22 -7.58
N LEU A 95 0.67 -18.45 -7.50
CA LEU A 95 0.69 -17.10 -6.90
C LEU A 95 0.04 -17.06 -5.51
N TYR A 96 -0.86 -18.00 -5.20
CA TYR A 96 -1.61 -18.04 -3.95
C TYR A 96 -1.54 -19.40 -3.23
N PRO A 97 -0.34 -20.03 -3.10
CA PRO A 97 -0.24 -21.35 -2.48
C PRO A 97 -0.68 -21.38 -1.01
N LYS A 98 -0.74 -20.21 -0.35
CA LYS A 98 -1.17 -20.04 1.05
C LYS A 98 -2.63 -19.61 1.18
N GLY A 99 -3.36 -19.47 0.07
CA GLY A 99 -4.75 -18.98 0.08
C GLY A 99 -4.89 -17.51 0.50
N ASP A 100 -3.81 -16.72 0.47
CA ASP A 100 -3.81 -15.30 0.85
C ASP A 100 -4.12 -14.39 -0.35
N PHE A 101 -5.30 -14.57 -0.93
CA PHE A 101 -5.75 -13.83 -2.11
C PHE A 101 -5.81 -12.33 -1.84
N HIS A 102 -5.52 -11.52 -2.86
CA HIS A 102 -5.60 -10.07 -2.72
C HIS A 102 -7.04 -9.60 -2.51
N ARG A 103 -7.19 -8.57 -1.69
CA ARG A 103 -8.33 -7.67 -1.70
C ARG A 103 -7.99 -6.45 -2.54
N VAL A 104 -8.94 -6.02 -3.38
CA VAL A 104 -8.85 -4.80 -4.19
C VAL A 104 -9.54 -3.68 -3.44
N TYR A 105 -8.81 -2.61 -3.15
CA TYR A 105 -9.35 -1.38 -2.58
C TYR A 105 -9.53 -0.32 -3.66
N PHE A 106 -10.72 0.24 -3.73
CA PHE A 106 -11.06 1.39 -4.55
C PHE A 106 -10.97 2.63 -3.66
N GLY A 107 -10.03 3.51 -3.99
CA GLY A 107 -9.84 4.78 -3.29
C GLY A 107 -10.36 5.94 -4.13
N GLU A 108 -11.11 6.83 -3.50
CA GLU A 108 -11.36 8.18 -3.98
C GLU A 108 -10.17 9.06 -3.61
N ILE A 109 -9.60 9.76 -4.60
CA ILE A 109 -8.50 10.69 -4.38
C ILE A 109 -9.08 12.00 -3.84
N LEU A 110 -8.70 12.36 -2.61
CA LEU A 110 -9.13 13.57 -1.93
C LEU A 110 -8.14 14.74 -2.11
N ALA A 111 -6.86 14.43 -2.29
CA ALA A 111 -5.81 15.39 -2.59
C ALA A 111 -4.69 14.75 -3.43
N CYS A 112 -4.00 15.61 -4.17
CA CYS A 112 -2.81 15.28 -4.97
C CYS A 112 -1.75 16.35 -4.69
N GLN A 113 -0.62 15.95 -4.12
CA GLN A 113 0.48 16.86 -3.75
C GLN A 113 1.74 16.52 -4.53
N HIS A 114 2.38 17.54 -5.09
CA HIS A 114 3.66 17.43 -5.77
C HIS A 114 4.72 18.13 -4.93
N GLU A 115 5.85 17.47 -4.70
CA GLU A 115 7.06 18.01 -4.04
C GLU A 115 6.84 18.75 -2.71
N VAL A 116 7.09 18.07 -1.58
CA VAL A 116 6.91 18.59 -0.19
C VAL A 116 8.21 19.04 0.46
#